data_AF-A0A434EZP3-F1
#
_entry.id   AF-A0A434EZP3-F1
#
_cell.length_a   1.000
_cell.length_b   1.000
_cell.length_c   1.000
_cell.angle_alpha   90.00
_cell.angle_beta   90.00
_cell.angle_gamma   90.00
#
_symmetry.space_group_name_H-M   'P 1'
#
loop_
_entity.id
_entity.type
_entity.pdbx_description
1 polymer ?
#
loop_
_entity_poly.entity_id
_entity_poly.type
_entity_poly.pdbx_seq_one_letter_code
_entity_poly.pdbx_strand_id
1 'polypeptide(L)'
;MTQPVITQPVITQAMIDAYDEYTHLTLDRRRFMEQLTKLAGSGAAAAAIAPMLAANSAQAAIVAEDDSRVKGEDITYPGSSGEMKAYLVKPADQQGKLGTVIVIHENRGLNPHIRDVTRRVALEGFVALAPDFLSPLGGTPSDEDKARDMFSKLDSGQVAADGVATVAYLKSLKDGNGKVGAVGFCWGGGAVNQLAVHAPNLSAGVAYYGMQPRAEDAAKIKAPLLLHYAGLDTRTNAGIDAYKKALDAAHVEYKVYV
;
A
#
# COMPACT_ATOMS: atom_id res chain seq x y z
N MET A 1 -33.66 27.88 -23.60
CA MET A 1 -33.30 26.47 -23.37
C MET A 1 -32.31 26.42 -22.23
N THR A 2 -32.78 26.11 -21.01
CA THR A 2 -31.92 25.91 -19.84
C THR A 2 -31.26 24.54 -19.96
N GLN A 3 -29.92 24.49 -19.97
CA GLN A 3 -29.20 23.22 -19.89
C GLN A 3 -29.62 22.51 -18.60
N PRO A 4 -29.89 21.20 -18.63
CA PRO A 4 -30.15 20.46 -17.40
C PRO A 4 -28.89 20.52 -16.54
N VAL A 5 -29.03 21.06 -15.34
CA VAL A 5 -27.99 20.95 -14.31
C VAL A 5 -27.90 19.47 -13.98
N ILE A 6 -26.89 18.77 -14.51
CA ILE A 6 -26.57 17.42 -14.05
C ILE A 6 -26.01 17.58 -12.64
N THR A 7 -26.87 17.51 -11.64
CA THR A 7 -26.46 17.41 -10.24
C THR A 7 -25.71 16.09 -10.08
N GLN A 8 -24.41 16.17 -9.80
CA GLN A 8 -23.65 14.97 -9.43
C GLN A 8 -24.32 14.30 -8.23
N PRO A 9 -24.45 12.97 -8.22
CA PRO A 9 -25.06 12.28 -7.10
C PRO A 9 -24.22 12.49 -5.84
N VAL A 10 -24.87 12.84 -4.73
CA VAL A 10 -24.22 13.02 -3.43
C VAL A 10 -23.84 11.65 -2.89
N ILE A 11 -22.55 11.41 -2.72
CA ILE A 11 -22.03 10.20 -2.08
C ILE A 11 -22.20 10.35 -0.56
N THR A 12 -22.89 9.39 0.06
CA THR A 12 -23.13 9.37 1.52
C THR A 12 -22.19 8.39 2.22
N GLN A 13 -21.98 8.56 3.53
CA GLN A 13 -21.16 7.63 4.32
C GLN A 13 -21.69 6.19 4.23
N ALA A 14 -23.01 5.98 4.27
CA ALA A 14 -23.59 4.64 4.14
C ALA A 14 -23.26 3.97 2.79
N MET A 15 -23.09 4.75 1.71
CA MET A 15 -22.65 4.23 0.41
C MET A 15 -21.17 3.85 0.42
N ILE A 16 -20.34 4.63 1.13
CA ILE A 16 -18.93 4.33 1.35
C ILE A 16 -18.79 3.06 2.19
N ASP A 17 -19.55 2.93 3.27
CA ASP A 17 -19.56 1.75 4.14
C ASP A 17 -19.98 0.49 3.38
N ALA A 18 -21.00 0.59 2.50
CA ALA A 18 -21.41 -0.52 1.65
C ALA A 18 -20.33 -0.93 0.64
N TYR A 19 -19.55 0.04 0.14
CA TYR A 19 -18.42 -0.25 -0.73
C TYR A 19 -17.25 -0.86 0.03
N ASP A 20 -16.93 -0.36 1.23
CA ASP A 20 -15.92 -0.92 2.13
C ASP A 20 -16.22 -2.40 2.47
N GLU A 21 -17.47 -2.71 2.78
CA GLU A 21 -17.89 -4.09 3.07
C GLU A 21 -17.77 -5.00 1.83
N TYR A 22 -17.99 -4.47 0.63
CA TYR A 22 -17.76 -5.18 -0.64
C TYR A 22 -16.28 -5.42 -0.92
N THR A 23 -15.41 -4.45 -0.67
CA THR A 23 -13.99 -4.58 -1.00
C THR A 23 -13.18 -5.29 0.08
N HIS A 24 -13.69 -5.38 1.31
CA HIS A 24 -12.90 -5.88 2.45
C HIS A 24 -13.57 -6.95 3.31
N LEU A 25 -14.88 -7.17 3.21
CA LEU A 25 -15.61 -8.04 4.13
C LEU A 25 -16.40 -9.14 3.40
N THR A 26 -17.74 -9.09 3.44
CA THR A 26 -18.58 -10.25 3.11
C THR A 26 -19.49 -10.05 1.89
N LEU A 27 -19.63 -8.81 1.40
CA LEU A 27 -20.54 -8.55 0.30
C LEU A 27 -19.91 -9.02 -1.02
N ASP A 28 -20.68 -9.83 -1.75
CA ASP A 28 -20.38 -10.06 -3.16
C ASP A 28 -20.86 -8.88 -4.01
N ARG A 29 -20.39 -8.80 -5.26
CA ARG A 29 -20.72 -7.68 -6.17
C ARG A 29 -22.23 -7.50 -6.36
N ARG A 30 -23.01 -8.58 -6.34
CA ARG A 30 -24.46 -8.51 -6.53
C ARG A 30 -25.12 -7.90 -5.29
N ARG A 31 -24.79 -8.37 -4.10
CA ARG A 31 -25.32 -7.85 -2.83
C ARG A 31 -24.92 -6.40 -2.62
N PHE A 32 -23.68 -6.04 -2.98
CA PHE A 32 -23.24 -4.64 -3.01
C PHE A 32 -24.16 -3.78 -3.89
N MET A 33 -24.41 -4.18 -5.13
CA MET A 33 -25.26 -3.41 -6.04
C MET A 33 -26.73 -3.35 -5.58
N GLU A 34 -27.25 -4.41 -4.95
CA GLU A 34 -28.58 -4.41 -4.32
C GLU A 34 -28.66 -3.39 -3.19
N GLN A 35 -27.65 -3.34 -2.32
CA GLN A 35 -27.58 -2.39 -1.21
C GLN A 35 -27.39 -0.95 -1.70
N LEU A 36 -26.47 -0.73 -2.64
CA LEU A 36 -26.24 0.58 -3.24
C LEU A 36 -27.50 1.09 -3.97
N THR A 37 -28.28 0.21 -4.61
CA THR A 37 -29.57 0.56 -5.22
C THR A 37 -30.57 1.08 -4.21
N LYS A 38 -30.65 0.46 -3.02
CA LYS A 38 -31.52 0.93 -1.93
C LYS A 38 -31.07 2.29 -1.42
N LEU A 39 -29.76 2.50 -1.25
CA LEU A 39 -29.19 3.75 -0.76
C LEU A 39 -29.31 4.89 -1.78
N ALA A 40 -29.13 4.60 -3.07
CA ALA A 40 -29.20 5.56 -4.16
C ALA A 40 -30.63 5.86 -4.64
N GLY A 41 -31.62 5.07 -4.20
CA GLY A 41 -33.03 5.21 -4.57
C GLY A 41 -33.40 4.64 -5.95
N SER A 42 -32.42 4.24 -6.78
CA SER A 42 -32.67 3.53 -8.05
C SER A 42 -31.43 2.78 -8.56
N GLY A 43 -31.64 1.77 -9.41
CA GLY A 43 -30.54 1.03 -10.03
C GLY A 43 -29.70 1.90 -10.99
N ALA A 44 -30.33 2.85 -11.68
CA ALA A 44 -29.62 3.80 -12.55
C ALA A 44 -28.70 4.75 -11.74
N ALA A 45 -29.18 5.26 -10.61
CA ALA A 45 -28.37 6.08 -9.70
C ALA A 45 -27.21 5.26 -9.10
N ALA A 46 -27.46 4.02 -8.67
CA ALA A 46 -26.40 3.13 -8.18
C ALA A 46 -25.33 2.84 -9.24
N ALA A 47 -25.73 2.62 -10.50
CA ALA A 47 -24.78 2.41 -11.60
C ALA A 47 -23.91 3.65 -11.89
N ALA A 48 -24.45 4.85 -11.66
CA ALA A 48 -23.69 6.09 -11.78
C ALA A 48 -22.76 6.34 -10.58
N ILE A 49 -23.17 5.97 -9.35
CA ILE A 49 -22.41 6.17 -8.11
C ILE A 49 -21.29 5.15 -7.93
N ALA A 50 -21.52 3.87 -8.28
CA ALA A 50 -20.54 2.80 -8.08
C ALA A 50 -19.12 3.14 -8.61
N PRO A 51 -18.94 3.65 -9.84
CA PRO A 51 -17.60 4.03 -10.32
C PRO A 51 -17.01 5.25 -9.61
N MET A 52 -17.83 6.09 -8.96
CA MET A 52 -17.34 7.23 -8.16
C MET A 52 -16.85 6.81 -6.77
N LEU A 53 -17.30 5.66 -6.27
CA LEU A 53 -16.80 5.03 -5.04
C LEU A 53 -15.51 4.25 -5.28
N ALA A 54 -15.34 3.71 -6.48
CA ALA A 54 -14.14 2.99 -6.87
C ALA A 54 -12.94 3.93 -7.07
N ALA A 55 -11.75 3.47 -6.69
CA ALA A 55 -10.53 4.20 -6.95
C ALA A 55 -10.31 4.36 -8.46
N ASN A 56 -10.04 5.59 -8.92
CA ASN A 56 -9.72 5.87 -10.31
C ASN A 56 -8.25 6.26 -10.46
N SER A 57 -7.41 5.25 -10.76
CA SER A 57 -5.96 5.41 -10.90
C SER A 57 -5.56 6.45 -11.96
N ALA A 58 -6.35 6.64 -13.02
CA ALA A 58 -6.06 7.62 -14.06
C ALA A 58 -6.27 9.07 -13.59
N GLN A 59 -7.24 9.30 -12.70
CA GLN A 59 -7.47 10.62 -12.08
C GLN A 59 -6.54 10.87 -10.89
N ALA A 60 -6.04 9.81 -10.24
CA ALA A 60 -5.15 9.90 -9.08
C ALA A 60 -3.66 10.00 -9.43
N ALA A 61 -3.29 9.85 -10.70
CA ALA A 61 -1.90 9.94 -11.15
C ALA A 61 -1.38 11.39 -11.01
N ILE A 62 -0.25 11.56 -10.29
CA ILE A 62 0.40 12.86 -10.09
C ILE A 62 1.66 12.98 -10.93
N VAL A 63 2.46 11.91 -11.04
CA VAL A 63 3.69 11.88 -11.83
C VAL A 63 3.48 10.99 -13.05
N ALA A 64 3.70 11.56 -14.24
CA ALA A 64 3.59 10.83 -15.49
C ALA A 64 4.59 9.66 -15.57
N GLU A 65 4.25 8.62 -16.34
CA GLU A 65 5.14 7.46 -16.50
C GLU A 65 6.44 7.80 -17.24
N ASP A 66 6.40 8.80 -18.11
CA ASP A 66 7.52 9.31 -18.92
C ASP A 66 8.13 10.60 -18.36
N ASP A 67 7.90 10.92 -17.08
CA ASP A 67 8.47 12.11 -16.44
C ASP A 67 10.01 12.09 -16.50
N SER A 68 10.59 13.05 -17.22
CA SER A 68 12.03 13.10 -17.52
C SER A 68 12.93 13.27 -16.29
N ARG A 69 12.37 13.62 -15.13
CA ARG A 69 13.12 13.80 -13.87
C ARG A 69 13.41 12.48 -13.17
N VAL A 70 12.78 11.38 -13.59
CA VAL A 70 13.02 10.04 -13.02
C VAL A 70 13.27 9.02 -14.13
N LYS A 71 13.89 7.90 -13.75
CA LYS A 71 14.11 6.74 -14.61
C LYS A 71 13.50 5.53 -13.92
N GLY A 72 12.39 5.03 -14.47
CA GLY A 72 11.69 3.85 -13.99
C GLY A 72 11.98 2.63 -14.87
N GLU A 73 12.21 1.48 -14.26
CA GLU A 73 12.42 0.21 -14.94
C GLU A 73 11.72 -0.94 -14.21
N ASP A 74 11.14 -1.87 -14.97
CA ASP A 74 10.70 -3.16 -14.43
C ASP A 74 11.91 -4.10 -14.33
N ILE A 75 12.10 -4.67 -13.15
CA ILE A 75 13.23 -5.55 -12.85
C ILE A 75 12.76 -6.84 -12.18
N THR A 76 13.65 -7.83 -12.14
CA THR A 76 13.56 -8.93 -11.19
C THR A 76 14.76 -8.91 -10.25
N TYR A 77 14.57 -9.45 -9.05
CA TYR A 77 15.62 -9.60 -8.06
C TYR A 77 15.38 -10.82 -7.17
N PRO A 78 16.42 -11.36 -6.50
CA PRO A 78 16.25 -12.51 -5.61
C PRO A 78 15.37 -12.17 -4.38
N GLY A 79 14.24 -12.85 -4.25
CA GLY A 79 13.41 -12.93 -3.04
C GLY A 79 13.85 -14.09 -2.12
N SER A 80 13.05 -14.41 -1.09
CA SER A 80 13.42 -15.46 -0.13
C SER A 80 13.24 -16.89 -0.65
N SER A 81 12.34 -17.11 -1.61
CA SER A 81 12.08 -18.45 -2.17
C SER A 81 12.05 -18.49 -3.70
N GLY A 82 12.43 -17.40 -4.37
CA GLY A 82 12.38 -17.25 -5.83
C GLY A 82 12.61 -15.82 -6.27
N GLU A 83 12.54 -15.58 -7.57
CA GLU A 83 12.63 -14.22 -8.12
C GLU A 83 11.37 -13.41 -7.80
N MET A 84 11.58 -12.16 -7.41
CA MET A 84 10.55 -11.15 -7.19
C MET A 84 10.57 -10.15 -8.34
N LYS A 85 9.39 -9.81 -8.88
CA LYS A 85 9.22 -8.70 -9.82
C LYS A 85 9.13 -7.39 -9.03
N ALA A 86 9.62 -6.30 -9.61
CA ALA A 86 9.47 -4.97 -9.04
C ALA A 86 9.55 -3.87 -10.07
N TYR A 87 9.07 -2.68 -9.69
CA TYR A 87 9.30 -1.43 -10.38
C TYR A 87 10.34 -0.62 -9.60
N LEU A 88 11.52 -0.41 -10.19
CA LEU A 88 12.63 0.36 -9.61
C LEU A 88 12.65 1.75 -10.26
N VAL A 89 12.73 2.80 -9.43
CA VAL A 89 12.78 4.19 -9.89
C VAL A 89 13.93 4.92 -9.23
N LYS A 90 14.68 5.68 -10.04
CA LYS A 90 15.79 6.54 -9.60
C LYS A 90 15.61 7.96 -10.12
N PRO A 91 16.12 9.00 -9.42
CA PRO A 91 16.24 10.34 -10.00
C PRO A 91 17.09 10.31 -11.27
N ALA A 92 16.66 11.01 -12.32
CA ALA A 92 17.34 10.97 -13.62
C ALA A 92 18.75 11.56 -13.57
N ASP A 93 18.95 12.56 -12.71
CA ASP A 93 20.16 13.33 -12.46
C ASP A 93 20.84 12.95 -11.12
N GLN A 94 20.57 11.75 -10.60
CA GLN A 94 21.13 11.28 -9.34
C GLN A 94 22.65 11.51 -9.26
N GLN A 95 23.08 12.22 -8.22
CA GLN A 95 24.48 12.41 -7.86
C GLN A 95 24.81 11.68 -6.56
N GLY A 96 25.86 10.85 -6.59
CA GLY A 96 26.27 10.08 -5.43
C GLY A 96 25.26 8.99 -5.04
N LYS A 97 25.33 8.56 -3.78
CA LYS A 97 24.54 7.45 -3.23
C LYS A 97 23.36 7.98 -2.42
N LEU A 98 22.16 7.49 -2.69
CA LEU A 98 20.93 7.94 -2.03
C LEU A 98 20.41 6.91 -1.02
N GLY A 99 19.55 7.36 -0.11
CA GLY A 99 18.73 6.43 0.68
C GLY A 99 17.79 5.65 -0.24
N THR A 100 17.50 4.41 0.12
CA THR A 100 16.55 3.59 -0.63
C THR A 100 15.24 3.44 0.13
N VAL A 101 14.12 3.34 -0.60
CA VAL A 101 12.79 3.19 -0.01
C VAL A 101 12.03 2.07 -0.71
N ILE A 102 11.52 1.13 0.09
CA ILE A 102 10.56 0.13 -0.38
C ILE A 102 9.17 0.78 -0.37
N VAL A 103 8.46 0.74 -1.49
CA VAL A 103 7.06 1.19 -1.60
C VAL A 103 6.17 -0.04 -1.72
N ILE A 104 5.46 -0.37 -0.64
CA ILE A 104 4.65 -1.59 -0.56
C ILE A 104 3.20 -1.29 -0.96
N HIS A 105 2.72 -2.02 -1.96
CA HIS A 105 1.37 -1.87 -2.51
C HIS A 105 0.25 -2.27 -1.56
N GLU A 106 -0.98 -1.91 -1.92
CA GLU A 106 -2.22 -2.33 -1.25
C GLU A 106 -2.58 -3.80 -1.59
N ASN A 107 -3.80 -4.23 -1.26
CA ASN A 107 -4.32 -5.57 -1.59
C ASN A 107 -4.71 -5.74 -3.07
N ARG A 108 -4.11 -4.95 -3.98
CA ARG A 108 -4.38 -4.93 -5.43
C ARG A 108 -3.10 -5.14 -6.25
N GLY A 109 -2.00 -5.47 -5.58
CA GLY A 109 -0.71 -5.68 -6.21
C GLY A 109 -0.06 -4.40 -6.73
N LEU A 110 1.01 -4.57 -7.52
CA LEU A 110 1.78 -3.49 -8.13
C LEU A 110 1.02 -2.84 -9.30
N ASN A 111 0.01 -2.04 -8.96
CA ASN A 111 -0.84 -1.33 -9.91
C ASN A 111 -0.25 0.04 -10.32
N PRO A 112 -0.84 0.76 -11.31
CA PRO A 112 -0.35 2.06 -11.76
C PRO A 112 -0.27 3.12 -10.65
N HIS A 113 -1.16 3.08 -9.66
CA HIS A 113 -1.13 4.01 -8.54
C HIS A 113 0.15 3.84 -7.69
N ILE A 114 0.53 2.61 -7.37
CA ILE A 114 1.76 2.35 -6.61
C ILE A 114 3.01 2.68 -7.44
N ARG A 115 2.99 2.43 -8.75
CA ARG A 115 4.08 2.86 -9.64
C ARG A 115 4.24 4.38 -9.63
N ASP A 116 3.14 5.13 -9.62
CA ASP A 116 3.15 6.59 -9.45
C ASP A 116 3.72 7.01 -8.09
N VAL A 117 3.27 6.42 -6.99
CA VAL A 117 3.85 6.69 -5.66
C VAL A 117 5.35 6.41 -5.63
N THR A 118 5.81 5.35 -6.31
CA THR A 118 7.24 5.03 -6.43
C THR A 118 8.02 6.13 -7.14
N ARG A 119 7.44 6.72 -8.21
CA ARG A 119 8.03 7.90 -8.87
C ARG A 119 8.04 9.12 -7.97
N ARG A 120 6.97 9.38 -7.21
CA ARG A 120 6.92 10.47 -6.23
C ARG A 120 8.04 10.34 -5.19
N VAL A 121 8.24 9.15 -4.63
CA VAL A 121 9.33 8.89 -3.67
C VAL A 121 10.70 9.14 -4.31
N ALA A 122 10.89 8.76 -5.57
CA ALA A 122 12.13 9.06 -6.28
C ALA A 122 12.36 10.57 -6.46
N LEU A 123 11.32 11.34 -6.79
CA LEU A 123 11.39 12.81 -6.90
C LEU A 123 11.74 13.50 -5.58
N GLU A 124 11.48 12.86 -4.43
CA GLU A 124 11.89 13.35 -3.10
C GLU A 124 13.36 13.01 -2.75
N GLY A 125 14.16 12.51 -3.72
CA GLY A 125 15.60 12.29 -3.54
C GLY A 125 15.98 10.90 -3.02
N PHE A 126 15.16 9.88 -3.31
CA PHE A 126 15.43 8.49 -2.94
C PHE A 126 15.56 7.59 -4.16
N VAL A 127 16.22 6.44 -4.01
CA VAL A 127 16.01 5.30 -4.93
C VAL A 127 14.82 4.50 -4.41
N ALA A 128 13.76 4.42 -5.20
CA ALA A 128 12.51 3.80 -4.78
C ALA A 128 12.30 2.46 -5.49
N LEU A 129 11.93 1.42 -4.75
CA LEU A 129 11.60 0.11 -5.29
C LEU A 129 10.20 -0.28 -4.81
N ALA A 130 9.32 -0.64 -5.73
CA ALA A 130 8.04 -1.26 -5.42
C ALA A 130 8.04 -2.74 -5.78
N PRO A 131 8.25 -3.64 -4.81
CA PRO A 131 8.08 -5.07 -5.00
C PRO A 131 6.64 -5.43 -5.38
N ASP A 132 6.49 -6.39 -6.27
CA ASP A 132 5.25 -7.10 -6.51
C ASP A 132 5.19 -8.31 -5.57
N PHE A 133 4.54 -8.17 -4.42
CA PHE A 133 4.38 -9.26 -3.45
C PHE A 133 3.47 -10.40 -3.95
N LEU A 134 2.83 -10.26 -5.11
CA LEU A 134 2.14 -11.36 -5.78
C LEU A 134 3.07 -12.18 -6.69
N SER A 135 4.38 -11.84 -6.78
CA SER A 135 5.36 -12.59 -7.58
C SER A 135 5.37 -14.10 -7.33
N PRO A 136 5.29 -14.61 -6.07
CA PRO A 136 5.20 -16.05 -5.81
C PRO A 136 3.97 -16.73 -6.43
N LEU A 137 2.93 -15.96 -6.77
CA LEU A 137 1.69 -16.40 -7.38
C LEU A 137 1.59 -16.02 -8.87
N GLY A 138 2.72 -15.62 -9.49
CA GLY A 138 2.80 -15.22 -10.91
C GLY A 138 2.88 -13.72 -11.16
N GLY A 139 2.76 -12.90 -10.11
CA GLY A 139 2.73 -11.44 -10.17
C GLY A 139 1.33 -10.86 -10.23
N THR A 140 1.25 -9.54 -10.16
CA THR A 140 0.00 -8.78 -10.16
C THR A 140 -0.74 -8.95 -11.49
N PRO A 141 -1.98 -9.50 -11.50
CA PRO A 141 -2.78 -9.58 -12.71
C PRO A 141 -3.36 -8.21 -13.08
N SER A 142 -3.77 -8.04 -14.35
CA SER A 142 -4.42 -6.82 -14.81
C SER A 142 -5.83 -6.61 -14.24
N ASP A 143 -6.46 -7.68 -13.75
CA ASP A 143 -7.77 -7.68 -13.13
C ASP A 143 -7.62 -7.48 -11.62
N GLU A 144 -8.09 -6.34 -11.14
CA GLU A 144 -7.98 -5.91 -9.74
C GLU A 144 -8.72 -6.83 -8.76
N ASP A 145 -9.88 -7.39 -9.16
CA ASP A 145 -10.63 -8.33 -8.32
C ASP A 145 -9.84 -9.64 -8.17
N LYS A 146 -9.22 -10.12 -9.25
CA LYS A 146 -8.33 -11.29 -9.17
C LYS A 146 -7.10 -11.02 -8.32
N ALA A 147 -6.50 -9.83 -8.45
CA ALA A 147 -5.37 -9.44 -7.61
C ALA A 147 -5.75 -9.49 -6.13
N ARG A 148 -6.91 -8.92 -5.77
CA ARG A 148 -7.46 -8.96 -4.41
C ARG A 148 -7.63 -10.37 -3.88
N ASP A 149 -8.23 -11.25 -4.68
CA ASP A 149 -8.48 -12.65 -4.27
C ASP A 149 -7.17 -13.42 -4.01
N MET A 150 -6.07 -13.07 -4.70
CA MET A 150 -4.77 -13.72 -4.52
C MET A 150 -4.13 -13.46 -3.15
N PHE A 151 -4.42 -12.32 -2.49
CA PHE A 151 -3.82 -12.01 -1.18
C PHE A 151 -4.22 -13.01 -0.08
N SER A 152 -5.40 -13.62 -0.19
CA SER A 152 -5.84 -14.68 0.74
C SER A 152 -4.98 -15.95 0.67
N LYS A 153 -4.18 -16.09 -0.39
CA LYS A 153 -3.31 -17.26 -0.65
C LYS A 153 -1.85 -17.00 -0.29
N LEU A 154 -1.50 -15.78 0.08
CA LEU A 154 -0.13 -15.44 0.48
C LEU A 154 0.15 -16.02 1.86
N ASP A 155 1.32 -16.65 2.00
CA ASP A 155 1.84 -17.03 3.30
C ASP A 155 2.49 -15.83 3.99
N SER A 156 2.05 -15.53 5.22
CA SER A 156 2.55 -14.38 5.96
C SER A 156 4.04 -14.45 6.31
N GLY A 157 4.57 -15.66 6.54
CA GLY A 157 5.99 -15.87 6.81
C GLY A 157 6.84 -15.62 5.58
N GLN A 158 6.40 -16.12 4.43
CA GLN A 158 7.02 -15.85 3.13
C GLN A 158 6.99 -14.36 2.78
N VAL A 159 5.86 -13.66 2.98
CA VAL A 159 5.78 -12.20 2.75
C VAL A 159 6.80 -11.44 3.60
N ALA A 160 6.94 -11.78 4.88
CA ALA A 160 7.94 -11.17 5.75
C ALA A 160 9.37 -11.47 5.27
N ALA A 161 9.64 -12.71 4.86
CA ALA A 161 10.93 -13.12 4.33
C ALA A 161 11.30 -12.43 3.00
N ASP A 162 10.34 -12.27 2.08
CA ASP A 162 10.52 -11.53 0.82
C ASP A 162 10.76 -10.03 1.10
N GLY A 163 10.11 -9.46 2.12
CA GLY A 163 10.41 -8.11 2.60
C GLY A 163 11.85 -7.98 3.12
N VAL A 164 12.34 -8.94 3.91
CA VAL A 164 13.73 -8.98 4.39
C VAL A 164 14.71 -9.15 3.22
N ALA A 165 14.41 -10.01 2.25
CA ALA A 165 15.21 -10.17 1.03
C ALA A 165 15.27 -8.87 0.22
N THR A 166 14.16 -8.13 0.15
CA THR A 166 14.10 -6.80 -0.48
C THR A 166 15.01 -5.79 0.22
N VAL A 167 15.04 -5.78 1.56
CA VAL A 167 15.98 -4.94 2.32
C VAL A 167 17.44 -5.31 1.98
N ALA A 168 17.75 -6.60 1.92
CA ALA A 168 19.10 -7.06 1.56
C ALA A 168 19.50 -6.65 0.14
N TYR A 169 18.59 -6.82 -0.83
CA TYR A 169 18.79 -6.38 -2.20
C TYR A 169 19.09 -4.88 -2.29
N LEU A 170 18.26 -4.03 -1.68
CA LEU A 170 18.45 -2.58 -1.69
C LEU A 170 19.76 -2.13 -1.03
N LYS A 171 20.21 -2.82 0.02
CA LYS A 171 21.52 -2.54 0.64
C LYS A 171 22.70 -2.84 -0.28
N SER A 172 22.54 -3.78 -1.21
CA SER A 172 23.58 -4.15 -2.18
C SER A 172 23.62 -3.23 -3.40
N LEU A 173 22.61 -2.37 -3.60
CA LEU A 173 22.57 -1.46 -4.74
C LEU A 173 23.74 -0.48 -4.71
N LYS A 174 24.48 -0.41 -5.82
CA LYS A 174 25.61 0.52 -5.97
C LYS A 174 25.18 1.99 -5.84
N ASP A 175 23.96 2.28 -6.28
CA ASP A 175 23.34 3.61 -6.26
C ASP A 175 22.75 3.95 -4.89
N GLY A 176 22.67 2.98 -3.97
CA GLY A 176 22.20 3.14 -2.61
C GLY A 176 23.32 3.44 -1.62
N ASN A 177 23.02 4.19 -0.56
CA ASN A 177 23.95 4.50 0.53
C ASN A 177 23.93 3.44 1.66
N GLY A 178 23.20 2.34 1.47
CA GLY A 178 23.04 1.25 2.44
C GLY A 178 21.94 1.44 3.48
N LYS A 179 21.27 2.61 3.51
CA LYS A 179 20.06 2.82 4.32
C LYS A 179 18.81 2.45 3.51
N VAL A 180 17.90 1.75 4.17
CA VAL A 180 16.64 1.26 3.58
C VAL A 180 15.48 1.65 4.49
N GLY A 181 14.58 2.48 3.99
CA GLY A 181 13.28 2.73 4.60
C GLY A 181 12.18 1.94 3.90
N ALA A 182 10.99 1.89 4.49
CA ALA A 182 9.81 1.35 3.85
C ALA A 182 8.59 2.25 4.08
N VAL A 183 7.76 2.40 3.06
CA VAL A 183 6.43 3.01 3.12
C VAL A 183 5.41 2.05 2.52
N GLY A 184 4.21 1.96 3.10
CA GLY A 184 3.18 1.08 2.60
C GLY A 184 1.77 1.51 2.99
N PHE A 185 0.79 1.05 2.21
CA PHE A 185 -0.60 1.49 2.27
C PHE A 185 -1.54 0.29 2.44
N CYS A 186 -2.52 0.38 3.33
CA CYS A 186 -3.50 -0.69 3.61
C CYS A 186 -2.77 -2.00 3.98
N TRP A 187 -2.91 -3.05 3.17
CA TRP A 187 -2.16 -4.29 3.29
C TRP A 187 -0.64 -4.03 3.38
N GLY A 188 -0.13 -3.12 2.55
CA GLY A 188 1.27 -2.70 2.56
C GLY A 188 1.69 -1.98 3.83
N GLY A 189 0.78 -1.24 4.48
CA GLY A 189 1.04 -0.64 5.80
C GLY A 189 1.23 -1.72 6.87
N GLY A 190 0.41 -2.77 6.82
CA GLY A 190 0.59 -3.95 7.65
C GLY A 190 1.90 -4.68 7.37
N ALA A 191 2.26 -4.81 6.08
CA ALA A 191 3.53 -5.39 5.67
C ALA A 191 4.74 -4.57 6.13
N VAL A 192 4.67 -3.23 6.17
CA VAL A 192 5.73 -2.38 6.76
C VAL A 192 5.90 -2.69 8.25
N ASN A 193 4.81 -2.83 9.00
CA ASN A 193 4.88 -3.19 10.42
C ASN A 193 5.52 -4.57 10.63
N GLN A 194 5.15 -5.57 9.81
CA GLN A 194 5.78 -6.89 9.85
C GLN A 194 7.25 -6.84 9.45
N LEU A 195 7.58 -6.06 8.41
CA LEU A 195 8.97 -5.87 8.01
C LEU A 195 9.80 -5.25 9.15
N ALA A 196 9.26 -4.29 9.89
CA ALA A 196 9.95 -3.70 11.04
C ALA A 196 10.21 -4.70 12.18
N VAL A 197 9.35 -5.70 12.35
CA VAL A 197 9.54 -6.83 13.29
C VAL A 197 10.67 -7.76 12.83
N HIS A 198 10.75 -8.03 11.52
CA HIS A 198 11.62 -9.06 10.96
C HIS A 198 12.97 -8.55 10.41
N ALA A 199 13.10 -7.26 10.13
CA ALA A 199 14.30 -6.62 9.60
C ALA A 199 14.91 -5.66 10.64
N PRO A 200 15.76 -6.14 11.58
CA PRO A 200 16.36 -5.29 12.63
C PRO A 200 17.29 -4.20 12.07
N ASN A 201 17.60 -4.25 10.78
CA ASN A 201 18.46 -3.34 10.07
C ASN A 201 17.70 -2.40 9.11
N LEU A 202 16.36 -2.38 9.18
CA LEU A 202 15.50 -1.38 8.54
C LEU A 202 15.75 -0.01 9.18
N SER A 203 15.88 1.03 8.36
CA SER A 203 16.25 2.38 8.82
C SER A 203 15.05 3.21 9.31
N ALA A 204 13.86 3.00 8.75
CA ALA A 204 12.60 3.62 9.17
C ALA A 204 11.40 2.91 8.51
N GLY A 205 10.24 2.92 9.16
CA GLY A 205 8.98 2.42 8.60
C GLY A 205 7.88 3.47 8.63
N VAL A 206 7.14 3.63 7.53
CA VAL A 206 5.97 4.50 7.43
C VAL A 206 4.76 3.65 7.01
N ALA A 207 3.80 3.48 7.91
CA ALA A 207 2.62 2.64 7.67
C ALA A 207 1.36 3.50 7.58
N TYR A 208 0.67 3.43 6.44
CA TYR A 208 -0.63 4.05 6.23
C TYR A 208 -1.74 2.99 6.36
N TYR A 209 -2.66 3.22 7.31
CA TYR A 209 -3.87 2.46 7.62
C TYR A 209 -3.64 0.94 7.55
N GLY A 210 -2.54 0.52 8.16
CA GLY A 210 -2.08 -0.87 8.17
C GLY A 210 -2.33 -1.55 9.50
N MET A 211 -2.62 -2.85 9.45
CA MET A 211 -2.77 -3.67 10.65
C MET A 211 -1.47 -3.69 11.47
N GLN A 212 -1.63 -3.71 12.79
CA GLN A 212 -0.54 -3.78 13.76
C GLN A 212 -0.02 -5.24 13.86
N PRO A 213 1.26 -5.45 14.20
CA PRO A 213 1.78 -6.79 14.46
C PRO A 213 1.26 -7.30 15.82
N ARG A 214 1.56 -8.57 16.15
CA ARG A 214 1.27 -9.07 17.50
C ARG A 214 2.04 -8.25 18.53
N ALA A 215 1.40 -7.92 19.65
CA ALA A 215 1.99 -7.06 20.66
C ALA A 215 3.31 -7.61 21.22
N GLU A 216 3.44 -8.93 21.37
CA GLU A 216 4.69 -9.57 21.82
C GLU A 216 5.87 -9.37 20.85
N ASP A 217 5.61 -9.06 19.58
CA ASP A 217 6.63 -8.89 18.56
C ASP A 217 7.20 -7.47 18.53
N ALA A 218 6.58 -6.50 19.23
CA ALA A 218 7.04 -5.12 19.27
C ALA A 218 8.49 -4.98 19.78
N ALA A 219 8.92 -5.84 20.73
CA ALA A 219 10.28 -5.84 21.27
C ALA A 219 11.38 -6.14 20.22
N LYS A 220 11.00 -6.76 19.10
CA LYS A 220 11.91 -7.07 17.99
C LYS A 220 12.17 -5.85 17.10
N ILE A 221 11.25 -4.88 17.10
CA ILE A 221 11.34 -3.68 16.27
C ILE A 221 12.52 -2.80 16.73
N LYS A 222 13.29 -2.33 15.76
CA LYS A 222 14.42 -1.41 15.96
C LYS A 222 14.29 -0.12 15.14
N ALA A 223 13.53 -0.15 14.05
CA ALA A 223 13.33 1.00 13.19
C ALA A 223 12.36 2.00 13.86
N PRO A 224 12.60 3.31 13.75
CA PRO A 224 11.60 4.31 14.10
C PRO A 224 10.38 4.19 13.18
N LEU A 225 9.19 4.38 13.74
CA LEU A 225 7.92 4.21 13.03
C LEU A 225 7.10 5.50 12.92
N LEU A 226 6.55 5.74 11.74
CA LEU A 226 5.53 6.76 11.51
C LEU A 226 4.23 6.07 11.06
N LEU A 227 3.19 6.18 11.87
CA LEU A 227 1.95 5.45 11.71
C LEU A 227 0.81 6.44 11.42
N HIS A 228 0.15 6.27 10.28
CA HIS A 228 -1.02 7.05 9.88
C HIS A 228 -2.24 6.14 9.86
N TYR A 229 -3.30 6.53 10.52
CA TYR A 229 -4.58 5.82 10.52
C TYR A 229 -5.67 6.74 9.96
N ALA A 230 -6.74 6.14 9.44
CA ALA A 230 -7.90 6.87 8.97
C ALA A 230 -8.94 6.90 10.09
N GLY A 231 -9.40 8.09 10.50
CA GLY A 231 -10.32 8.25 11.65
C GLY A 231 -11.60 7.41 11.61
N LEU A 232 -12.08 7.00 10.43
CA LEU A 232 -13.27 6.16 10.26
C LEU A 232 -12.97 4.66 10.09
N ASP A 233 -11.70 4.24 9.99
CA ASP A 233 -11.32 2.83 9.86
C ASP A 233 -11.33 2.13 11.22
N THR A 234 -12.53 1.90 11.77
CA THR A 234 -12.69 1.33 13.12
C THR A 234 -12.03 -0.05 13.25
N ARG A 235 -11.95 -0.82 12.16
CA ARG A 235 -11.37 -2.17 12.16
C ARG A 235 -9.87 -2.13 12.40
N THR A 236 -9.14 -1.30 11.64
CA THR A 236 -7.70 -1.14 11.84
C THR A 236 -7.40 -0.36 13.13
N ASN A 237 -8.26 0.62 13.47
CA ASN A 237 -8.03 1.49 14.62
C ASN A 237 -8.17 0.76 15.96
N ALA A 238 -8.92 -0.35 16.01
CA ALA A 238 -9.08 -1.16 17.22
C ALA A 238 -7.76 -1.67 17.82
N GLY A 239 -6.70 -1.82 17.00
CA GLY A 239 -5.38 -2.27 17.46
C GLY A 239 -4.41 -1.17 17.89
N ILE A 240 -4.76 0.12 17.71
CA ILE A 240 -3.82 1.24 17.92
C ILE A 240 -3.32 1.31 19.36
N ASP A 241 -4.22 1.27 20.34
CA ASP A 241 -3.83 1.45 21.75
C ASP A 241 -2.98 0.30 22.27
N ALA A 242 -3.30 -0.93 21.87
CA ALA A 242 -2.50 -2.11 22.21
C ALA A 242 -1.10 -2.02 21.61
N TYR A 243 -0.99 -1.55 20.35
CA TYR A 243 0.30 -1.41 19.69
C TYR A 243 1.15 -0.29 20.29
N LYS A 244 0.56 0.88 20.58
CA LYS A 244 1.25 1.98 21.28
C LYS A 244 1.85 1.52 22.61
N LYS A 245 1.05 0.83 23.43
CA LYS A 245 1.51 0.28 24.71
C LYS A 245 2.69 -0.70 24.53
N ALA A 246 2.63 -1.53 23.49
CA ALA A 246 3.70 -2.48 23.18
C ALA A 246 4.99 -1.77 22.71
N LEU A 247 4.87 -0.74 21.88
CA LEU A 247 5.99 0.08 21.41
C LEU A 247 6.63 0.87 22.56
N ASP A 248 5.81 1.47 23.44
CA ASP A 248 6.27 2.18 24.64
C ASP A 248 7.07 1.24 25.56
N ALA A 249 6.54 0.04 25.84
CA ALA A 249 7.19 -0.97 26.67
C ALA A 249 8.49 -1.52 26.05
N ALA A 250 8.57 -1.53 24.71
CA ALA A 250 9.76 -1.92 23.97
C ALA A 250 10.76 -0.77 23.75
N HIS A 251 10.44 0.45 24.20
CA HIS A 251 11.22 1.67 23.97
C HIS A 251 11.49 1.94 22.48
N VAL A 252 10.52 1.64 21.61
CA VAL A 252 10.60 1.93 20.17
C VAL A 252 10.23 3.39 19.94
N GLU A 253 10.98 4.10 19.10
CA GLU A 253 10.63 5.45 18.67
C GLU A 253 9.46 5.40 17.67
N TYR A 254 8.36 6.12 17.95
CA TYR A 254 7.25 6.19 17.02
C TYR A 254 6.45 7.49 17.10
N LYS A 255 5.69 7.79 16.04
CA LYS A 255 4.60 8.78 16.02
C LYS A 255 3.34 8.17 15.39
N VAL A 256 2.18 8.51 15.94
CA VAL A 256 0.86 8.08 15.45
C VAL A 256 0.02 9.30 15.10
N TYR A 257 -0.60 9.28 13.92
CA TYR A 257 -1.64 10.20 13.47
C TYR A 257 -2.91 9.41 13.15
N VAL A 258 -4.08 9.95 13.49
CA VAL A 258 -5.41 9.36 13.26
C VAL A 258 -6.31 10.41 12.62
#